data_AF-A0A924GXC0-F1
#
_entry.id   AF-A0A924GXC0-F1
#
_cell.length_a   1.000
_cell.length_b   1.000
_cell.length_c   1.000
_cell.angle_alpha   90.00
_cell.angle_beta   90.00
_cell.angle_gamma   90.00
#
_symmetry.space_group_name_H-M   'P 1'
#
loop_
_entity.id
_entity.type
_entity.pdbx_description
1 polymer ?
#
loop_
_entity_poly.entity_id
_entity_poly.type
_entity_poly.pdbx_seq_one_letter_code
_entity_poly.pdbx_strand_id
1 'polypeptide(L)' 'QPMINALARLGGMVPGELPKAVQAMGITGGIGKLFSTHPPIEERIAALQDAQPGQV' A
#
# COMPACT_ATOMS: atom_id res chain seq x y z
N GLN A 1 -6.78 -0.32 -16.65
CA GLN A 1 -5.62 -0.88 -15.91
C GLN A 1 -4.41 0.03 -15.56
N PRO A 2 -4.17 1.26 -16.11
CA PRO A 2 -2.90 1.97 -15.87
C PRO A 2 -2.64 2.30 -14.38
N MET A 3 -3.71 2.55 -13.61
CA MET A 3 -3.61 2.85 -12.18
C MET A 3 -3.21 1.63 -11.33
N ILE A 4 -3.71 0.42 -11.65
CA ILE A 4 -3.30 -0.82 -10.96
C ILE A 4 -1.78 -1.03 -11.12
N ASN A 5 -1.27 -0.88 -12.35
CA ASN A 5 0.15 -1.06 -12.65
C ASN A 5 1.02 -0.03 -11.93
N ALA A 6 0.56 1.22 -11.83
CA ALA A 6 1.25 2.25 -11.07
C ALA A 6 1.30 1.93 -9.57
N LEU A 7 0.18 1.47 -8.99
CA LEU A 7 0.10 1.10 -7.59
C LEU A 7 0.97 -0.11 -7.25
N ALA A 8 0.97 -1.15 -8.08
CA ALA A 8 1.81 -2.33 -7.89
C ALA A 8 3.31 -1.97 -7.88
N ARG A 9 3.73 -1.05 -8.75
CA ARG A 9 5.11 -0.53 -8.77
C ARG A 9 5.43 0.28 -7.51
N LEU A 10 4.48 1.05 -6.99
CA LEU A 10 4.66 1.81 -5.77
C LEU A 10 4.75 0.91 -4.52
N GLY A 11 3.94 -0.15 -4.45
CA GLY A 11 3.99 -1.12 -3.35
C GLY A 11 5.28 -1.95 -3.29
N GLY A 12 5.94 -2.13 -4.44
CA GLY A 12 7.26 -2.79 -4.52
C GLY A 12 8.46 -1.88 -4.24
N MET A 13 8.24 -0.59 -3.98
CA MET A 13 9.32 0.34 -3.67
C MET A 13 9.76 0.14 -2.21
N VAL A 14 11.05 -0.03 -1.97
CA VAL A 14 11.61 -0.06 -0.61
C VAL A 14 11.41 1.34 0.00
N PRO A 15 10.57 1.49 1.03
CA PRO A 15 10.48 2.76 1.73
C PRO A 15 11.85 3.09 2.33
N GLY A 16 12.25 4.37 2.28
CA GLY A 16 13.49 4.82 2.88
C GLY A 16 13.60 4.43 4.35
N GLU A 17 14.81 4.37 4.89
CA GLU A 17 15.03 3.96 6.28
C GLU A 17 14.19 4.81 7.23
N LEU A 18 13.30 4.14 7.96
CA LEU A 18 12.53 4.78 9.02
C LEU A 18 13.49 5.18 10.15
N PRO A 19 13.34 6.37 10.77
CA PRO A 19 14.09 6.72 11.97
C PRO A 19 13.98 5.60 13.01
N LYS A 20 15.11 5.21 13.63
CA LYS A 20 15.20 4.05 14.54
C LYS A 20 14.12 4.04 15.64
N ALA A 21 13.73 5.22 16.13
CA ALA A 21 12.66 5.37 17.12
C ALA A 21 11.30 4.85 16.60
N VAL A 22 10.99 5.04 15.32
CA VAL A 22 9.75 4.58 14.68
C VAL A 22 9.76 3.07 14.43
N GLN A 23 10.92 2.49 14.12
CA GLN A 23 11.07 1.04 14.01
C GLN A 23 10.90 0.35 15.38
N ALA A 24 11.46 0.93 16.44
CA ALA A 24 11.36 0.43 17.82
C ALA A 24 9.91 0.46 18.37
N MET A 25 9.03 1.30 17.82
CA MET A 25 7.61 1.34 18.15
C MET A 25 6.80 0.15 17.56
N GLY A 26 7.43 -0.84 16.91
CA GLY A 26 6.74 -2.04 16.43
C GLY A 26 5.90 -1.82 15.16
N ILE A 27 6.13 -0.71 14.43
CA ILE A 27 5.40 -0.35 13.21
C ILE A 27 5.63 -1.36 12.06
N THR A 28 6.68 -2.19 12.15
CA THR A 28 7.01 -3.23 11.17
C THR A 28 6.06 -4.43 11.15
N GLY A 29 5.16 -4.59 12.15
CA GLY A 29 4.36 -5.80 12.38
C GLY A 29 2.86 -5.73 12.04
N GLY A 30 2.36 -4.67 11.40
CA GLY A 30 0.95 -4.58 10.97
C GLY A 30 0.12 -3.48 11.65
N ILE A 31 0.68 -2.79 12.66
CA ILE A 31 0.05 -1.60 13.25
C ILE A 31 0.08 -0.40 12.29
N GLY A 32 0.95 -0.42 11.26
CA GLY A 32 1.03 0.64 10.25
C GLY A 32 -0.31 0.98 9.57
N LYS A 33 -1.26 0.02 9.51
CA LYS A 33 -2.61 0.28 9.01
C LYS A 33 -3.39 1.30 9.87
N LEU A 34 -3.22 1.29 11.20
CA LEU A 34 -3.90 2.23 12.10
C LEU A 34 -3.40 3.67 11.96
N PHE A 35 -2.17 3.86 11.47
CA PHE A 35 -1.57 5.18 11.27
C PHE A 35 -1.67 5.67 9.83
N SER A 36 -2.26 4.88 8.92
CA SER A 36 -2.39 5.25 7.52
C SER A 36 -3.58 6.19 7.33
N THR A 37 -3.39 7.29 6.60
CA THR A 37 -4.48 8.22 6.23
C THR A 37 -5.40 7.66 5.14
N HIS A 38 -4.99 6.54 4.52
CA HIS A 38 -5.66 5.89 3.39
C HIS A 38 -5.53 4.37 3.53
N PRO A 39 -6.40 3.60 2.85
CA PRO A 39 -6.25 2.15 2.81
C PRO A 39 -4.90 1.72 2.21
N PRO A 40 -4.33 0.59 2.65
CA PRO A 40 -3.12 0.01 2.07
C PRO A 40 -3.20 -0.14 0.54
N ILE A 41 -2.03 -0.14 -0.12
CA ILE A 41 -1.92 -0.21 -1.58
C ILE A 41 -2.66 -1.44 -2.12
N GLU A 42 -2.58 -2.57 -1.42
CA GLU A 42 -3.14 -3.84 -1.89
C GLU A 42 -4.66 -3.83 -1.87
N GLU A 43 -5.24 -3.20 -0.86
CA GLU A 43 -6.69 -2.95 -0.77
C GLU A 43 -7.15 -1.98 -1.85
N ARG A 44 -6.32 -0.97 -2.20
CA ARG A 44 -6.62 -0.04 -3.30
C ARG A 44 -6.61 -0.75 -4.65
N ILE A 45 -5.67 -1.67 -4.88
CA ILE A 45 -5.61 -2.47 -6.10
C ILE A 45 -6.84 -3.38 -6.21
N ALA A 46 -7.19 -4.09 -5.13
CA ALA A 46 -8.37 -4.95 -5.09
C ALA A 46 -9.65 -4.16 -5.42
N ALA A 47 -9.86 -3.01 -4.77
CA ALA A 47 -11.01 -2.15 -5.04
C ALA A 47 -11.07 -1.67 -6.49
N LEU A 48 -9.92 -1.36 -7.10
CA LEU A 48 -9.87 -0.98 -8.52
C LEU A 48 -10.13 -2.14 -9.47
N GLN A 49 -9.70 -3.36 -9.12
CA GLN A 49 -9.99 -4.57 -9.90
C GLN A 49 -11.49 -4.87 -9.90
N ASP A 50 -12.11 -4.82 -8.71
CA ASP A 50 -13.56 -5.04 -8.55
C ASP A 50 -14.39 -3.95 -9.25
N ALA A 51 -13.90 -2.70 -9.24
CA ALA A 51 -14.59 -1.55 -9.83
C ALA A 51 -14.36 -1.38 -11.34
N GLN A 52 -13.53 -2.20 -11.99
CA GLN A 52 -13.34 -2.14 -13.45
C GLN A 52 -14.31 -3.11 -14.14
N PRO A 53 -15.46 -2.64 -14.67
CA PRO A 53 -16.33 -3.50 -15.47
C PRO A 53 -15.65 -3.81 -16.81
N GLY A 54 -15.28 -5.08 -17.02
CA GLY A 54 -15.08 -5.68 -18.35
C GLY A 54 -14.04 -5.04 -19.27
N GLN A 55 -12.77 -4.96 -18.88
CA GLN A 55 -11.67 -4.78 -19.85
C GLN A 55 -10.98 -6.13 -20.09
N VAL A 56 -11.56 -6.90 -21.03
CA VAL A 56 -10.87 -7.95 -21.80
C VAL A 56 -9.84 -7.35 -22.74
#